data_AF-A0A929NNK3-F1
#
_entry.id   AF-A0A929NNK3-F1
#
_cell.length_a   1.000
_cell.length_b   1.000
_cell.length_c   1.000
_cell.angle_alpha   90.00
_cell.angle_beta   90.00
_cell.angle_gamma   90.00
#
_symmetry.space_group_name_H-M   'P 1'
#
loop_
_entity.id
_entity.type
_entity.pdbx_description
1 polymer ?
#
loop_
_entity_poly.entity_id
_entity_poly.type
_entity_poly.pdbx_seq_one_letter_code
_entity_poly.pdbx_strand_id
1 'polypeptide(L)'
;MATAQEFDFVIVGAGSAGCAMAYRLSEDGKHTVLVLEYGGTDMGPLIQMPSALSYPMNMATYDWGYWSEPEPHLGGRKLVCPRGKVVGGSSSINGMVYVRGHARDYDHWEEQGAAGWGYRHVLPYFKRMENAHGGQEGWRGTDGPLHVTRGPRKNPLFHAFVEAGRQAGYEVTDDYNGEKQEGFGPMEMTIWKGRRWSAANAYLKPTLKRPNASMQRGLARRVLFEGKRAVGVEYERGGRIETVRARREVIIAASSINSPKLLKLSGVGPAAELKQHGIEVLADRPGVGENLQDHLELYLQMECTQPITLYKHLNLFSKAMIGAQWLFFRSGLGA
;
A
#
# COMPACT_ATOMS: atom_id res chain seq x y z
N MET A 1 16.32 -29.50 19.42
CA MET A 1 15.71 -28.71 18.32
C MET A 1 15.08 -27.48 18.97
N ALA A 2 15.38 -26.27 18.51
CA ALA A 2 14.70 -25.09 19.03
C ALA A 2 13.20 -25.23 18.77
N THR A 3 12.38 -25.08 19.79
CA THR A 3 10.92 -25.12 19.67
C THR A 3 10.47 -24.05 18.68
N ALA A 4 9.76 -24.45 17.63
CA ALA A 4 9.21 -23.51 16.66
C ALA A 4 8.29 -22.52 17.39
N GLN A 5 8.45 -21.23 17.12
CA GLN A 5 7.55 -20.21 17.68
C GLN A 5 6.14 -20.42 17.14
N GLU A 6 5.12 -20.09 17.93
CA GLU A 6 3.73 -20.34 17.56
C GLU A 6 2.82 -19.16 17.90
N PHE A 7 2.03 -18.74 16.92
CA PHE A 7 1.06 -17.65 17.03
C PHE A 7 -0.34 -18.10 16.57
N ASP A 8 -1.40 -17.35 16.90
CA ASP A 8 -2.72 -17.63 16.34
C ASP A 8 -2.75 -17.28 14.85
N PHE A 9 -2.21 -16.11 14.51
CA PHE A 9 -2.13 -15.62 13.14
C PHE A 9 -0.69 -15.27 12.78
N VAL A 10 -0.25 -15.72 11.60
CA VAL A 10 1.02 -15.32 10.99
C VAL A 10 0.70 -14.57 9.70
N ILE A 11 1.05 -13.28 9.65
CA ILE A 11 0.86 -12.41 8.49
C ILE A 11 2.19 -12.26 7.76
N VAL A 12 2.22 -12.59 6.47
CA VAL A 12 3.40 -12.43 5.62
C VAL A 12 3.33 -11.10 4.88
N GLY A 13 4.12 -10.14 5.32
CA GLY A 13 4.23 -8.78 4.77
C GLY A 13 3.61 -7.74 5.70
N ALA A 14 4.41 -6.75 6.09
CA ALA A 14 3.97 -5.53 6.77
C ALA A 14 3.60 -4.43 5.76
N GLY A 15 2.96 -4.79 4.65
CA GLY A 15 2.41 -3.86 3.66
C GLY A 15 1.09 -3.22 4.12
N SER A 16 0.41 -2.48 3.25
CA SER A 16 -0.85 -1.78 3.59
C SER A 16 -1.90 -2.70 4.20
N ALA A 17 -2.23 -3.80 3.53
CA ALA A 17 -3.22 -4.76 4.02
C ALA A 17 -2.71 -5.52 5.26
N GLY A 18 -1.45 -5.95 5.27
CA GLY A 18 -0.87 -6.69 6.40
C GLY A 18 -0.86 -5.88 7.70
N CYS A 19 -0.55 -4.58 7.63
CA CYS A 19 -0.65 -3.67 8.76
C CYS A 19 -2.09 -3.56 9.29
N ALA A 20 -3.07 -3.38 8.41
CA ALA A 20 -4.48 -3.27 8.80
C ALA A 20 -5.02 -4.57 9.39
N MET A 21 -4.65 -5.72 8.81
CA MET A 21 -5.02 -7.05 9.34
C MET A 21 -4.42 -7.29 10.72
N ALA A 22 -3.14 -6.98 10.92
CA ALA A 22 -2.49 -7.12 12.22
C ALA A 22 -3.20 -6.29 13.29
N TYR A 23 -3.60 -5.06 12.94
CA TYR A 23 -4.34 -4.18 13.83
C TYR A 23 -5.71 -4.75 14.22
N ARG A 24 -6.48 -5.29 13.28
CA ARG A 24 -7.82 -5.81 13.57
C ARG A 24 -7.78 -7.15 14.30
N LEU A 25 -6.90 -8.06 13.89
CA LEU A 25 -6.78 -9.39 14.50
C LEU A 25 -6.23 -9.36 15.94
N SER A 26 -5.48 -8.33 16.30
CA SER A 26 -4.96 -8.17 17.68
C SER A 26 -5.82 -7.25 18.55
N GLU A 27 -6.88 -6.64 18.02
CA GLU A 27 -7.62 -5.54 18.65
C GLU A 27 -8.27 -5.93 19.99
N ASP A 28 -8.76 -7.16 20.11
CA ASP A 28 -9.43 -7.67 21.31
C ASP A 28 -8.48 -8.26 22.36
N GLY A 29 -7.17 -8.34 22.07
CA GLY A 29 -6.16 -8.91 22.95
C GLY A 29 -6.17 -10.45 23.07
N LYS A 30 -7.13 -11.15 22.45
CA LYS A 30 -7.33 -12.60 22.66
C LYS A 30 -6.43 -13.48 21.80
N HIS A 31 -5.94 -12.95 20.69
CA HIS A 31 -5.18 -13.71 19.71
C HIS A 31 -3.77 -13.18 19.56
N THR A 32 -2.79 -14.07 19.51
CA THR A 32 -1.40 -13.65 19.25
C THR A 32 -1.16 -13.53 17.75
N VAL A 33 -0.57 -12.40 17.35
CA VAL A 33 -0.32 -12.06 15.94
C VAL A 33 1.17 -11.84 15.72
N LEU A 34 1.72 -12.51 14.71
CA LEU A 34 3.05 -12.24 14.19
C LEU A 34 2.98 -11.66 12.78
N VAL A 35 3.69 -10.56 12.54
CA VAL A 35 3.93 -10.04 11.19
C VAL A 35 5.38 -10.34 10.78
N LEU A 36 5.56 -11.03 9.65
CA LEU A 36 6.86 -11.26 9.02
C LEU A 36 7.10 -10.24 7.92
N GLU A 37 8.14 -9.42 8.04
CA GLU A 37 8.50 -8.41 7.03
C GLU A 37 9.97 -8.51 6.64
N TYR A 38 10.28 -8.51 5.34
CA TYR A 38 11.67 -8.57 4.91
C TYR A 38 12.38 -7.20 4.96
N GLY A 39 11.62 -6.16 4.59
CA GLY A 39 12.07 -4.79 4.46
C GLY A 39 12.60 -4.15 5.73
N GLY A 40 13.28 -3.02 5.55
CA GLY A 40 13.84 -2.21 6.62
C GLY A 40 12.80 -1.37 7.36
N THR A 41 13.29 -0.49 8.23
CA THR A 41 12.47 0.47 9.00
C THR A 41 12.00 1.67 8.16
N ASP A 42 10.85 2.25 8.53
CA ASP A 42 10.26 3.43 7.91
C ASP A 42 10.64 4.75 8.60
N MET A 43 11.47 4.73 9.65
CA MET A 43 11.67 5.85 10.59
C MET A 43 12.38 7.10 10.01
N GLY A 44 12.96 7.01 8.81
CA GLY A 44 13.82 8.05 8.24
C GLY A 44 13.08 9.23 7.59
N PRO A 45 13.74 10.40 7.46
CA PRO A 45 13.16 11.58 6.82
C PRO A 45 12.82 11.34 5.35
N LEU A 46 13.56 10.47 4.66
CA LEU A 46 13.30 10.13 3.26
C LEU A 46 11.91 9.50 3.05
N ILE A 47 11.37 8.83 4.07
CA ILE A 47 10.02 8.24 4.05
C ILE A 47 9.01 9.17 4.70
N GLN A 48 9.30 9.63 5.91
CA GLN A 48 8.32 10.34 6.74
C GLN A 48 8.02 11.75 6.23
N MET A 49 8.94 12.39 5.49
CA MET A 49 8.74 13.72 4.90
C MET A 49 8.02 13.58 3.55
N PRO A 50 6.82 14.14 3.38
CA PRO A 50 6.08 14.05 2.12
C PRO A 50 6.86 14.56 0.89
N SER A 51 7.57 15.68 1.01
CA SER A 51 8.38 16.24 -0.08
C SER A 51 9.55 15.35 -0.54
N ALA A 52 9.90 14.30 0.22
CA ALA A 52 10.93 13.34 -0.18
C ALA A 52 10.39 12.15 -0.98
N LEU A 53 9.11 12.14 -1.39
CA LEU A 53 8.43 10.97 -1.96
C LEU A 53 9.18 10.26 -3.12
N SER A 54 9.93 10.98 -3.94
CA SER A 54 10.64 10.39 -5.08
C SER A 54 11.87 9.59 -4.68
N TYR A 55 12.45 9.83 -3.49
CA TYR A 55 13.67 9.15 -3.07
C TYR A 55 13.43 7.67 -2.74
N PRO A 56 12.46 7.29 -1.86
CA PRO A 56 12.28 5.89 -1.51
C PRO A 56 11.94 4.98 -2.68
N MET A 57 11.18 5.47 -3.66
CA MET A 57 10.82 4.70 -4.86
C MET A 57 12.03 4.34 -5.74
N ASN A 58 13.15 5.06 -5.61
CA ASN A 58 14.34 4.88 -6.44
C ASN A 58 15.55 4.36 -5.63
N MET A 59 15.32 3.87 -4.41
CA MET A 59 16.38 3.38 -3.52
C MET A 59 16.21 1.89 -3.26
N ALA A 60 17.22 1.09 -3.62
CA ALA A 60 17.22 -0.36 -3.37
C ALA A 60 17.05 -0.73 -1.88
N THR A 61 17.28 0.21 -0.97
CA THR A 61 17.00 0.09 0.47
C THR A 61 15.50 -0.06 0.76
N TYR A 62 14.64 0.65 0.03
CA TYR A 62 13.20 0.77 0.30
C TYR A 62 12.33 0.19 -0.81
N ASP A 63 12.90 -0.09 -1.97
CA ASP A 63 12.22 -0.65 -3.14
C ASP A 63 12.72 -2.08 -3.44
N TRP A 64 11.82 -2.91 -3.96
CA TRP A 64 12.17 -4.24 -4.45
C TRP A 64 12.97 -4.19 -5.77
N GLY A 65 12.85 -3.11 -6.55
CA GLY A 65 13.59 -2.92 -7.80
C GLY A 65 13.10 -3.82 -8.93
N TYR A 66 11.80 -4.12 -8.99
CA TYR A 66 11.26 -4.94 -10.07
C TYR A 66 11.21 -4.19 -11.39
N TRP A 67 11.35 -4.97 -12.46
CA TRP A 67 11.18 -4.56 -13.84
C TRP A 67 10.21 -5.52 -14.51
N SER A 68 9.43 -5.04 -15.46
CA SER A 68 8.71 -5.91 -16.38
C SER A 68 9.69 -6.67 -17.29
N GLU A 69 9.21 -7.76 -17.88
CA GLU A 69 9.84 -8.32 -19.08
C GLU A 69 9.70 -7.32 -20.25
N PRO A 70 10.47 -7.49 -21.36
CA PRO A 70 10.32 -6.63 -22.54
C PRO A 70 8.89 -6.61 -23.05
N GLU A 71 8.27 -5.44 -23.05
CA GLU A 71 6.87 -5.28 -23.42
C GLU A 71 6.72 -5.25 -24.95
N PRO A 72 6.10 -6.28 -25.57
CA PRO A 72 6.04 -6.39 -27.03
C PRO A 72 5.27 -5.24 -27.68
N HIS A 73 4.25 -4.73 -26.97
CA HIS A 73 3.42 -3.62 -27.44
C HIS A 73 4.01 -2.23 -27.12
N LEU A 74 5.16 -2.18 -26.45
CA LEU A 74 5.88 -0.92 -26.14
C LEU A 74 7.27 -0.88 -26.76
N GLY A 75 7.49 -1.61 -27.86
CA GLY A 75 8.76 -1.64 -28.59
C GLY A 75 9.89 -2.34 -27.85
N GLY A 76 9.57 -3.31 -26.99
CA GLY A 76 10.56 -4.05 -26.20
C GLY A 76 11.09 -3.30 -24.98
N ARG A 77 10.45 -2.18 -24.60
CA ARG A 77 10.81 -1.45 -23.37
C ARG A 77 10.55 -2.32 -22.14
N LYS A 78 11.42 -2.18 -21.15
CA LYS A 78 11.19 -2.67 -19.79
C LYS A 78 10.70 -1.52 -18.93
N LEU A 79 9.62 -1.76 -18.18
CA LEU A 79 9.04 -0.76 -17.29
C LEU A 79 9.51 -1.02 -15.85
N VAL A 80 9.78 0.06 -15.11
CA VAL A 80 10.02 -0.03 -13.68
C VAL A 80 8.72 -0.33 -12.95
N CYS A 81 8.76 -1.27 -11.99
CA CYS A 81 7.60 -1.68 -11.21
C CYS A 81 7.90 -1.52 -9.71
N PRO A 82 8.02 -0.27 -9.20
CA PRO A 82 8.38 -0.05 -7.80
C PRO A 82 7.37 -0.67 -6.85
N ARG A 83 7.87 -1.36 -5.82
CA ARG A 83 7.12 -2.00 -4.75
C ARG A 83 7.87 -1.85 -3.45
N GLY A 84 7.19 -1.37 -2.41
CA GLY A 84 7.82 -1.10 -1.12
C GLY A 84 8.39 -2.35 -0.47
N LYS A 85 9.69 -2.28 -0.14
CA LYS A 85 10.49 -3.25 0.62
C LYS A 85 10.89 -2.63 1.95
N VAL A 86 9.89 -2.25 2.73
CA VAL A 86 10.03 -1.52 3.98
C VAL A 86 8.78 -1.73 4.83
N VAL A 87 8.87 -1.56 6.14
CA VAL A 87 7.70 -1.53 7.03
C VAL A 87 6.67 -0.49 6.52
N GLY A 88 5.41 -0.93 6.38
CA GLY A 88 4.32 -0.20 5.72
C GLY A 88 4.19 -0.50 4.21
N GLY A 89 5.14 -1.23 3.63
CA GLY A 89 5.20 -1.59 2.22
C GLY A 89 5.08 -0.38 1.31
N SER A 90 4.31 -0.53 0.22
CA SER A 90 4.13 0.55 -0.75
C SER A 90 3.49 1.82 -0.17
N SER A 91 2.73 1.76 0.94
CA SER A 91 2.21 2.99 1.58
C SER A 91 3.30 3.89 2.18
N SER A 92 4.48 3.32 2.46
CA SER A 92 5.65 4.07 2.92
C SER A 92 6.44 4.73 1.79
N ILE A 93 6.14 4.41 0.52
CA ILE A 93 6.85 4.97 -0.65
C ILE A 93 5.92 5.61 -1.69
N ASN A 94 4.60 5.56 -1.51
CA ASN A 94 3.63 6.06 -2.50
C ASN A 94 3.58 7.60 -2.62
N GLY A 95 2.77 8.10 -3.56
CA GLY A 95 2.45 9.53 -3.71
C GLY A 95 1.47 10.11 -2.69
N MET A 96 1.03 9.33 -1.68
CA MET A 96 0.11 9.72 -0.59
C MET A 96 -1.30 10.12 -1.02
N VAL A 97 -1.62 10.05 -2.32
CA VAL A 97 -2.97 10.28 -2.84
C VAL A 97 -3.96 9.30 -2.19
N TYR A 98 -5.11 9.80 -1.74
CA TYR A 98 -6.15 9.01 -1.09
C TYR A 98 -7.39 8.90 -1.98
N VAL A 99 -7.66 7.74 -2.55
CA VAL A 99 -8.83 7.49 -3.44
C VAL A 99 -9.45 6.15 -3.06
N ARG A 100 -10.78 6.11 -2.91
CA ARG A 100 -11.53 4.87 -2.59
C ARG A 100 -11.87 4.00 -3.80
N GLY A 101 -12.02 4.58 -4.99
CA GLY A 101 -12.51 3.90 -6.20
C GLY A 101 -13.98 4.20 -6.47
N HIS A 102 -14.46 3.91 -7.68
CA HIS A 102 -15.83 4.14 -8.09
C HIS A 102 -16.75 3.03 -7.55
N ALA A 103 -18.02 3.33 -7.24
CA ALA A 103 -18.95 2.31 -6.74
C ALA A 103 -19.08 1.09 -7.66
N ARG A 104 -19.14 1.35 -8.97
CA ARG A 104 -19.20 0.30 -10.00
C ARG A 104 -17.99 -0.63 -10.03
N ASP A 105 -16.82 -0.22 -9.54
CA ASP A 105 -15.65 -1.12 -9.46
C ASP A 105 -15.96 -2.30 -8.53
N TYR A 106 -16.61 -2.01 -7.40
CA TYR A 106 -16.96 -2.97 -6.35
C TYR A 106 -18.22 -3.76 -6.70
N ASP A 107 -19.24 -3.10 -7.26
CA ASP A 107 -20.44 -3.78 -7.74
C ASP A 107 -20.07 -4.77 -8.85
N HIS A 108 -19.14 -4.41 -9.74
CA HIS A 108 -18.63 -5.32 -10.75
C HIS A 108 -17.94 -6.54 -10.15
N TRP A 109 -17.15 -6.40 -9.06
CA TRP A 109 -16.57 -7.56 -8.37
C TRP A 109 -17.64 -8.51 -7.86
N GLU A 110 -18.72 -7.98 -7.30
CA GLU A 110 -19.85 -8.79 -6.83
C GLU A 110 -20.58 -9.49 -7.99
N GLU A 111 -20.81 -8.79 -9.10
CA GLU A 111 -21.34 -9.37 -10.35
C GLU A 111 -20.46 -10.50 -10.89
N GLN A 112 -19.13 -10.39 -10.72
CA GLN A 112 -18.15 -11.42 -11.09
C GLN A 112 -18.04 -12.57 -10.07
N GLY A 113 -18.86 -12.57 -9.02
CA GLY A 113 -18.97 -13.67 -8.05
C GLY A 113 -18.28 -13.42 -6.71
N ALA A 114 -17.71 -12.24 -6.46
CA ALA A 114 -17.24 -11.84 -5.13
C ALA A 114 -18.42 -11.42 -4.25
N ALA A 115 -19.26 -12.39 -3.88
CA ALA A 115 -20.47 -12.14 -3.10
C ALA A 115 -20.19 -11.31 -1.83
N GLY A 116 -20.95 -10.23 -1.63
CA GLY A 116 -20.77 -9.33 -0.48
C GLY A 116 -19.66 -8.30 -0.65
N TRP A 117 -19.12 -8.12 -1.86
CA TRP A 117 -18.13 -7.08 -2.17
C TRP A 117 -18.68 -5.87 -2.92
N GLY A 118 -20.00 -5.81 -3.17
CA GLY A 118 -20.63 -4.63 -3.77
C GLY A 118 -20.40 -3.36 -2.94
N TYR A 119 -20.50 -2.18 -3.54
CA TYR A 119 -20.07 -0.92 -2.89
C TYR A 119 -20.73 -0.70 -1.53
N ARG A 120 -22.03 -0.99 -1.44
CA ARG A 120 -22.83 -0.94 -0.20
C ARG A 120 -22.25 -1.78 0.95
N HIS A 121 -21.58 -2.88 0.64
CA HIS A 121 -20.96 -3.78 1.62
C HIS A 121 -19.58 -3.28 2.07
N VAL A 122 -18.82 -2.62 1.18
CA VAL A 122 -17.47 -2.11 1.50
C VAL A 122 -17.48 -0.68 2.06
N LEU A 123 -18.51 0.12 1.80
CA LEU A 123 -18.64 1.50 2.32
C LEU A 123 -18.46 1.59 3.85
N PRO A 124 -19.06 0.71 4.67
CA PRO A 124 -18.80 0.70 6.11
C PRO A 124 -17.31 0.53 6.47
N TYR A 125 -16.55 -0.23 5.66
CA TYR A 125 -15.12 -0.42 5.87
C TYR A 125 -14.30 0.79 5.44
N PHE A 126 -14.68 1.48 4.36
CA PHE A 126 -14.07 2.76 4.02
C PHE A 126 -14.25 3.80 5.12
N LYS A 127 -15.47 3.92 5.66
CA LYS A 127 -15.75 4.79 6.80
C LYS A 127 -14.94 4.39 8.03
N ARG A 128 -14.92 3.09 8.39
CA ARG A 128 -14.15 2.59 9.54
C ARG A 128 -12.62 2.76 9.39
N MET A 129 -12.12 2.84 8.15
CA MET A 129 -10.70 2.95 7.86
C MET A 129 -10.18 4.38 8.05
N GLU A 130 -10.95 5.39 7.69
CA GLU A 130 -10.49 6.77 7.57
C GLU A 130 -10.88 7.67 8.75
N ASN A 131 -10.07 8.70 8.94
CA ASN A 131 -10.40 9.90 9.70
C ASN A 131 -10.29 11.08 8.73
N ALA A 132 -11.42 11.37 8.08
CA ALA A 132 -11.55 12.44 7.12
C ALA A 132 -11.59 13.80 7.79
N HIS A 133 -11.02 14.80 7.13
CA HIS A 133 -11.05 16.20 7.55
C HIS A 133 -12.42 16.89 7.34
N GLY A 134 -13.46 16.13 6.99
CA GLY A 134 -14.75 16.59 6.49
C GLY A 134 -15.16 15.82 5.23
N GLY A 135 -16.26 16.25 4.59
CA GLY A 135 -16.77 15.68 3.33
C GLY A 135 -18.27 15.40 3.41
N GLN A 136 -18.80 14.69 2.43
CA GLN A 136 -20.25 14.49 2.31
C GLN A 136 -20.81 13.65 3.48
N GLU A 137 -21.91 14.14 4.08
CA GLU A 137 -22.58 13.46 5.19
C GLU A 137 -23.04 12.05 4.78
N GLY A 138 -22.86 11.07 5.65
CA GLY A 138 -23.21 9.67 5.39
C GLY A 138 -22.12 8.87 4.66
N TRP A 139 -21.20 9.52 3.93
CA TRP A 139 -20.19 8.86 3.10
C TRP A 139 -18.81 8.75 3.77
N ARG A 140 -18.48 9.69 4.65
CA ARG A 140 -17.13 9.79 5.25
C ARG A 140 -17.06 9.18 6.65
N GLY A 141 -15.86 8.72 7.01
CA GLY A 141 -15.50 8.27 8.35
C GLY A 141 -14.67 9.32 9.08
N THR A 142 -14.79 9.42 10.40
CA THR A 142 -14.14 10.49 11.18
C THR A 142 -13.38 9.98 12.40
N ASP A 143 -13.32 8.67 12.60
CA ASP A 143 -12.78 8.01 13.79
C ASP A 143 -11.82 6.86 13.47
N GLY A 144 -11.60 6.57 12.18
CA GLY A 144 -10.64 5.57 11.74
C GLY A 144 -9.18 5.94 12.01
N PRO A 145 -8.24 4.99 11.93
CA PRO A 145 -6.83 5.26 12.21
C PRO A 145 -6.08 5.97 11.06
N LEU A 146 -6.61 5.94 9.84
CA LEU A 146 -5.98 6.55 8.67
C LEU A 146 -6.44 8.01 8.51
N HIS A 147 -5.63 8.96 8.97
CA HIS A 147 -5.91 10.38 8.79
C HIS A 147 -5.78 10.80 7.31
N VAL A 148 -6.81 11.48 6.84
CA VAL A 148 -6.90 12.02 5.48
C VAL A 148 -7.03 13.54 5.57
N THR A 149 -6.20 14.25 4.81
CA THR A 149 -6.18 15.72 4.77
C THR A 149 -6.25 16.22 3.33
N ARG A 150 -6.58 17.50 3.19
CA ARG A 150 -6.56 18.21 1.92
C ARG A 150 -5.55 19.35 2.02
N GLY A 151 -4.69 19.45 1.02
CA GLY A 151 -3.70 20.53 0.96
C GLY A 151 -4.38 21.90 0.85
N PRO A 152 -3.72 22.99 1.29
CA PRO A 152 -4.31 24.32 1.33
C PRO A 152 -4.53 24.98 -0.05
N ARG A 153 -4.18 24.29 -1.15
CA ARG A 153 -4.29 24.76 -2.54
C ARG A 153 -3.76 26.18 -2.81
N LYS A 154 -2.70 26.60 -2.12
CA LYS A 154 -2.13 27.96 -2.25
C LYS A 154 -1.57 28.30 -3.63
N ASN A 155 -1.24 27.30 -4.45
CA ASN A 155 -0.74 27.53 -5.81
C ASN A 155 -1.92 27.81 -6.75
N PRO A 156 -1.96 28.96 -7.46
CA PRO A 156 -3.09 29.29 -8.34
C PRO A 156 -3.30 28.29 -9.49
N LEU A 157 -2.28 27.50 -9.85
CA LEU A 157 -2.41 26.42 -10.83
C LEU A 157 -3.47 25.38 -10.45
N PHE A 158 -3.70 25.13 -9.17
CA PHE A 158 -4.75 24.19 -8.75
C PHE A 158 -6.15 24.68 -9.14
N HIS A 159 -6.41 25.98 -8.98
CA HIS A 159 -7.68 26.60 -9.37
C HIS A 159 -7.81 26.69 -10.88
N ALA A 160 -6.73 27.06 -11.58
CA ALA A 160 -6.70 27.09 -13.04
C ALA A 160 -7.02 25.71 -13.65
N PHE A 161 -6.49 24.62 -13.06
CA PHE A 161 -6.76 23.26 -13.54
C PHE A 161 -8.23 22.84 -13.35
N VAL A 162 -8.82 23.13 -12.18
CA VAL A 162 -10.25 22.84 -11.93
C VAL A 162 -11.15 23.65 -12.86
N GLU A 163 -10.84 24.93 -13.05
CA GLU A 163 -11.60 25.81 -13.94
C GLU A 163 -11.49 25.38 -15.41
N ALA A 164 -10.31 24.92 -15.85
CA ALA A 164 -10.14 24.36 -17.20
C ALA A 164 -10.99 23.10 -17.40
N GLY A 165 -11.08 22.22 -16.40
CA GLY A 165 -11.97 21.06 -16.43
C GLY A 165 -13.43 21.46 -16.60
N ARG A 166 -13.88 22.47 -15.85
CA ARG A 166 -15.24 23.04 -15.97
C ARG A 166 -15.49 23.62 -17.36
N GLN A 167 -14.54 24.39 -17.91
CA GLN A 167 -14.64 24.97 -19.25
C GLN A 167 -14.67 23.91 -20.36
N ALA A 168 -14.02 22.77 -20.14
CA ALA A 168 -14.08 21.61 -21.02
C ALA A 168 -15.39 20.82 -20.91
N GLY A 169 -16.33 21.22 -20.04
CA GLY A 169 -17.65 20.62 -19.90
C GLY A 169 -17.76 19.55 -18.82
N TYR A 170 -16.72 19.33 -18.01
CA TYR A 170 -16.76 18.40 -16.88
C TYR A 170 -17.35 19.05 -15.62
N GLU A 171 -17.93 18.23 -14.76
CA GLU A 171 -18.38 18.67 -13.44
C GLU A 171 -17.20 18.98 -12.50
N VAL A 172 -17.49 19.76 -11.46
CA VAL A 172 -16.59 20.02 -10.34
C VAL A 172 -17.14 19.32 -9.10
N THR A 173 -16.26 18.73 -8.30
CA THR A 173 -16.63 18.03 -7.06
C THR A 173 -15.81 18.55 -5.87
N ASP A 174 -16.50 18.71 -4.74
CA ASP A 174 -15.86 19.02 -3.47
C ASP A 174 -15.42 17.76 -2.70
N ASP A 175 -15.90 16.57 -3.10
CA ASP A 175 -15.60 15.29 -2.46
C ASP A 175 -15.73 14.13 -3.46
N TYR A 176 -14.64 13.81 -4.16
CA TYR A 176 -14.59 12.65 -5.07
C TYR A 176 -14.57 11.29 -4.33
N ASN A 177 -14.49 11.29 -3.00
CA ASN A 177 -14.62 10.08 -2.18
C ASN A 177 -16.03 9.96 -1.54
N GLY A 178 -16.93 10.89 -1.88
CA GLY A 178 -18.34 10.93 -1.49
C GLY A 178 -19.23 10.09 -2.41
N GLU A 179 -20.45 10.56 -2.64
CA GLU A 179 -21.45 9.86 -3.46
C GLU A 179 -21.03 9.69 -4.92
N LYS A 180 -20.44 10.73 -5.51
CA LYS A 180 -20.01 10.76 -6.91
C LYS A 180 -18.52 11.04 -6.99
N GLN A 181 -17.78 10.10 -7.60
CA GLN A 181 -16.34 10.24 -7.80
C GLN A 181 -15.99 11.13 -9.00
N GLU A 182 -16.78 11.07 -10.07
CA GLU A 182 -16.50 11.84 -11.29
C GLU A 182 -16.56 13.35 -11.03
N GLY A 183 -15.52 14.07 -11.47
CA GLY A 183 -15.45 15.52 -11.44
C GLY A 183 -14.04 16.04 -11.17
N PHE A 184 -13.82 17.32 -11.46
CA PHE A 184 -12.59 18.03 -11.12
C PHE A 184 -12.68 18.58 -9.70
N GLY A 185 -11.69 18.28 -8.86
CA GLY A 185 -11.74 18.65 -7.46
C GLY A 185 -10.38 18.63 -6.77
N PRO A 186 -10.32 19.11 -5.52
CA PRO A 186 -9.13 18.97 -4.71
C PRO A 186 -8.83 17.49 -4.41
N MET A 187 -7.60 17.08 -4.65
CA MET A 187 -7.12 15.75 -4.28
C MET A 187 -6.83 15.66 -2.77
N GLU A 188 -7.23 14.55 -2.16
CA GLU A 188 -6.96 14.25 -0.76
C GLU A 188 -5.67 13.43 -0.60
N MET A 189 -5.06 13.53 0.58
CA MET A 189 -3.79 12.89 0.88
C MET A 189 -3.73 12.27 2.27
N THR A 190 -3.03 11.15 2.40
CA THR A 190 -2.70 10.50 3.67
C THR A 190 -1.48 11.16 4.30
N ILE A 191 -1.65 12.41 4.73
CA ILE A 191 -0.63 13.19 5.45
C ILE A 191 -1.26 13.75 6.72
N TRP A 192 -0.55 13.61 7.84
CA TRP A 192 -1.04 14.03 9.14
C TRP A 192 0.07 14.64 9.97
N LYS A 193 -0.18 15.84 10.52
CA LYS A 193 0.79 16.62 11.29
C LYS A 193 2.15 16.72 10.58
N GLY A 194 2.12 17.04 9.29
CA GLY A 194 3.31 17.20 8.48
C GLY A 194 3.98 15.94 8.00
N ARG A 195 3.47 14.75 8.34
CA ARG A 195 4.14 13.47 8.04
C ARG A 195 3.32 12.65 7.08
N ARG A 196 4.00 11.87 6.24
CA ARG A 196 3.39 10.75 5.54
C ARG A 196 2.66 9.86 6.54
N TRP A 197 1.37 9.62 6.31
CA TRP A 197 0.54 8.79 7.17
C TRP A 197 0.34 7.39 6.54
N SER A 198 1.42 6.62 6.50
CA SER A 198 1.43 5.25 5.95
C SER A 198 0.61 4.27 6.80
N ALA A 199 0.34 3.08 6.28
CA ALA A 199 -0.30 2.01 7.03
C ALA A 199 0.54 1.56 8.24
N ALA A 200 1.87 1.72 8.18
CA ALA A 200 2.73 1.49 9.34
C ALA A 200 2.42 2.48 10.48
N ASN A 201 2.26 3.77 10.16
CA ASN A 201 1.91 4.80 11.13
C ASN A 201 0.49 4.62 11.68
N ALA A 202 -0.48 4.42 10.78
CA ALA A 202 -1.88 4.32 11.15
C ALA A 202 -2.23 3.03 11.91
N TYR A 203 -1.68 1.89 11.49
CA TYR A 203 -2.09 0.58 11.99
C TYR A 203 -0.98 -0.16 12.74
N LEU A 204 0.19 -0.35 12.13
CA LEU A 204 1.18 -1.27 12.69
C LEU A 204 1.85 -0.74 13.97
N LYS A 205 2.25 0.53 14.01
CA LYS A 205 2.90 1.11 15.20
C LYS A 205 2.00 1.07 16.44
N PRO A 206 0.69 1.40 16.37
CA PRO A 206 -0.24 1.13 17.47
C PRO A 206 -0.35 -0.36 17.83
N THR A 207 -0.40 -1.24 16.82
CA THR A 207 -0.50 -2.70 17.00
C THR A 207 0.67 -3.26 17.81
N LEU A 208 1.90 -2.86 17.48
CA LEU A 208 3.12 -3.36 18.14
C LEU A 208 3.31 -2.83 19.58
N LYS A 209 2.44 -1.94 20.07
CA LYS A 209 2.38 -1.57 21.50
C LYS A 209 1.58 -2.58 22.32
N ARG A 210 0.82 -3.47 21.68
CA ARG A 210 -0.01 -4.47 22.35
C ARG A 210 0.83 -5.71 22.71
N PRO A 211 0.61 -6.35 23.87
CA PRO A 211 1.41 -7.50 24.30
C PRO A 211 1.21 -8.76 23.44
N ASN A 212 0.09 -8.85 22.72
CA ASN A 212 -0.27 -9.99 21.86
C ASN A 212 0.14 -9.81 20.40
N ALA A 213 0.89 -8.76 20.04
CA ALA A 213 1.30 -8.53 18.66
C ALA A 213 2.81 -8.31 18.56
N SER A 214 3.44 -8.96 17.60
CA SER A 214 4.87 -8.83 17.35
C SER A 214 5.18 -8.76 15.86
N MET A 215 6.35 -8.23 15.53
CA MET A 215 6.88 -8.22 14.16
C MET A 215 8.29 -8.79 14.19
N GLN A 216 8.60 -9.60 13.19
CA GLN A 216 9.94 -10.14 12.99
C GLN A 216 10.42 -9.85 11.58
N ARG A 217 11.70 -9.52 11.46
CA ARG A 217 12.32 -9.34 10.17
C ARG A 217 12.67 -10.70 9.56
N GLY A 218 12.21 -10.97 8.35
CA GLY A 218 12.50 -12.21 7.64
C GLY A 218 11.89 -12.28 6.25
N LEU A 219 12.54 -13.01 5.34
CA LEU A 219 12.01 -13.29 4.00
C LEU A 219 11.21 -14.59 4.05
N ALA A 220 9.89 -14.51 3.89
CA ALA A 220 9.08 -15.73 3.74
C ALA A 220 9.48 -16.47 2.46
N ARG A 221 9.73 -17.77 2.60
CA ARG A 221 10.16 -18.66 1.50
C ARG A 221 8.99 -19.49 0.97
N ARG A 222 8.17 -20.02 1.88
CA ARG A 222 6.95 -20.79 1.57
C ARG A 222 6.03 -20.90 2.78
N VAL A 223 4.75 -21.15 2.51
CA VAL A 223 3.76 -21.58 3.49
C VAL A 223 3.93 -23.08 3.73
N LEU A 224 3.82 -23.49 4.99
CA LEU A 224 3.88 -24.88 5.43
C LEU A 224 2.47 -25.45 5.53
N PHE A 225 2.27 -26.70 5.08
CA PHE A 225 0.98 -27.36 5.07
C PHE A 225 1.01 -28.73 5.76
N GLU A 226 -0.11 -29.06 6.40
CA GLU A 226 -0.45 -30.42 6.84
C GLU A 226 -1.72 -30.84 6.09
N GLY A 227 -1.57 -31.75 5.13
CA GLY A 227 -2.61 -31.99 4.12
C GLY A 227 -2.92 -30.69 3.37
N LYS A 228 -4.17 -30.23 3.43
CA LYS A 228 -4.61 -28.97 2.78
C LYS A 228 -4.64 -27.76 3.72
N ARG A 229 -4.27 -27.93 4.99
CA ARG A 229 -4.32 -26.86 6.00
C ARG A 229 -2.97 -26.16 6.07
N ALA A 230 -2.96 -24.83 5.92
CA ALA A 230 -1.78 -24.03 6.21
C ALA A 230 -1.52 -24.02 7.72
N VAL A 231 -0.29 -24.34 8.13
CA VAL A 231 0.09 -24.49 9.55
C VAL A 231 1.25 -23.62 9.98
N GLY A 232 1.85 -22.87 9.06
CA GLY A 232 2.98 -22.01 9.38
C GLY A 232 3.68 -21.45 8.14
N VAL A 233 4.82 -20.81 8.39
CA VAL A 233 5.66 -20.20 7.36
C VAL A 233 7.11 -20.58 7.61
N GLU A 234 7.80 -21.00 6.56
CA GLU A 234 9.26 -21.08 6.52
C GLU A 234 9.81 -19.73 6.04
N TYR A 235 10.76 -19.16 6.77
CA TYR A 235 11.34 -17.86 6.44
C TYR A 235 12.85 -17.84 6.69
N GLU A 236 13.53 -16.95 5.99
CA GLU A 236 14.96 -16.72 6.15
C GLU A 236 15.22 -15.47 7.00
N ARG A 237 16.07 -15.60 8.01
CA ARG A 237 16.52 -14.50 8.86
C ARG A 237 18.00 -14.64 9.17
N GLY A 238 18.78 -13.61 8.79
CA GLY A 238 20.24 -13.61 9.03
C GLY A 238 20.96 -14.81 8.41
N GLY A 239 20.54 -15.25 7.22
CA GLY A 239 21.10 -16.41 6.52
C GLY A 239 20.69 -17.78 7.09
N ARG A 240 19.79 -17.81 8.08
CA ARG A 240 19.26 -19.06 8.65
C ARG A 240 17.81 -19.25 8.25
N ILE A 241 17.47 -20.50 7.93
CA ILE A 241 16.09 -20.91 7.69
C ILE A 241 15.44 -21.23 9.04
N GLU A 242 14.34 -20.57 9.32
CA GLU A 242 13.53 -20.74 10.52
C GLU A 242 12.08 -21.05 10.15
N THR A 243 11.32 -21.53 11.13
CA THR A 243 9.89 -21.80 10.96
C THR A 243 9.09 -21.16 12.08
N VAL A 244 7.90 -20.69 11.75
CA VAL A 244 6.89 -20.25 12.71
C VAL A 244 5.57 -20.92 12.39
N ARG A 245 4.86 -21.38 13.43
CA ARG A 245 3.56 -22.06 13.30
C ARG A 245 2.41 -21.10 13.55
N ALA A 246 1.29 -21.35 12.86
CA ALA A 246 0.04 -20.63 12.99
C ALA A 246 -1.05 -21.59 13.50
N ARG A 247 -1.65 -21.31 14.66
CA ARG A 247 -2.75 -22.11 15.21
C ARG A 247 -4.02 -21.96 14.38
N ARG A 248 -4.29 -20.77 13.86
CA ARG A 248 -5.50 -20.46 13.10
C ARG A 248 -5.20 -20.34 11.61
N GLU A 249 -4.54 -19.27 11.21
CA GLU A 249 -4.39 -18.91 9.80
C GLU A 249 -3.01 -18.34 9.48
N VAL A 250 -2.57 -18.61 8.24
CA VAL A 250 -1.47 -17.90 7.59
C VAL A 250 -2.08 -16.95 6.57
N ILE A 251 -1.77 -15.66 6.70
CA ILE A 251 -2.33 -14.59 5.87
C ILE A 251 -1.22 -14.04 4.99
N ILE A 252 -1.36 -14.15 3.66
CA ILE A 252 -0.39 -13.60 2.72
C ILE A 252 -0.79 -12.17 2.36
N ALA A 253 0.03 -11.20 2.77
CA ALA A 253 -0.12 -9.78 2.48
C ALA A 253 1.15 -9.21 1.80
N ALA A 254 1.74 -9.99 0.89
CA ALA A 254 3.06 -9.76 0.31
C ALA A 254 3.03 -8.93 -0.98
N SER A 255 2.01 -8.10 -1.22
CA SER A 255 1.73 -7.37 -2.49
C SER A 255 1.20 -8.25 -3.64
N SER A 256 0.68 -7.61 -4.69
CA SER A 256 0.20 -8.27 -5.91
C SER A 256 1.28 -9.04 -6.68
N ILE A 257 2.56 -8.75 -6.45
CA ILE A 257 3.69 -9.41 -7.13
C ILE A 257 4.22 -10.59 -6.29
N ASN A 258 4.54 -10.39 -5.00
CA ASN A 258 5.13 -11.48 -4.22
C ASN A 258 4.11 -12.46 -3.63
N SER A 259 2.83 -12.10 -3.50
CA SER A 259 1.82 -13.05 -3.01
C SER A 259 1.61 -14.25 -3.94
N PRO A 260 1.38 -14.09 -5.26
CA PRO A 260 1.28 -15.23 -6.16
C PRO A 260 2.60 -15.99 -6.26
N LYS A 261 3.75 -15.30 -6.24
CA LYS A 261 5.07 -15.96 -6.18
C LYS A 261 5.20 -16.87 -4.95
N LEU A 262 4.83 -16.37 -3.76
CA LEU A 262 4.89 -17.15 -2.53
C LEU A 262 3.94 -18.35 -2.56
N LEU A 263 2.72 -18.18 -3.09
CA LEU A 263 1.78 -19.29 -3.29
C LEU A 263 2.38 -20.36 -4.21
N LYS A 264 2.95 -19.96 -5.36
CA LYS A 264 3.63 -20.87 -6.30
C LYS A 264 4.77 -21.62 -5.61
N LEU A 265 5.65 -20.92 -4.89
CA LEU A 265 6.73 -21.52 -4.09
C LEU A 265 6.24 -22.47 -2.98
N SER A 266 4.96 -22.37 -2.62
CA SER A 266 4.31 -23.22 -1.61
C SER A 266 3.49 -24.37 -2.24
N GLY A 267 3.59 -24.59 -3.55
CA GLY A 267 2.88 -25.63 -4.26
C GLY A 267 1.43 -25.30 -4.65
N VAL A 268 1.02 -24.03 -4.54
CA VAL A 268 -0.32 -23.55 -4.91
C VAL A 268 -0.23 -22.65 -6.14
N GLY A 269 -0.61 -23.17 -7.31
CA GLY A 269 -0.49 -22.45 -8.58
C GLY A 269 -0.70 -23.35 -9.79
N PRO A 270 -0.40 -22.87 -11.03
CA PRO A 270 -0.57 -23.66 -12.24
C PRO A 270 0.30 -24.91 -12.23
N ALA A 271 -0.30 -26.10 -12.22
CA ALA A 271 0.43 -27.35 -11.99
C ALA A 271 1.59 -27.59 -12.98
N ALA A 272 1.43 -27.19 -14.24
CA ALA A 272 2.47 -27.34 -15.26
C ALA A 272 3.71 -26.48 -14.97
N GLU A 273 3.50 -25.21 -14.62
CA GLU A 273 4.58 -24.28 -14.25
C GLU A 273 5.30 -24.75 -12.98
N LEU A 274 4.55 -25.18 -11.95
CA LEU A 274 5.13 -25.70 -10.71
C LEU A 274 6.04 -26.90 -10.97
N LYS A 275 5.59 -27.86 -11.79
CA LYS A 275 6.39 -29.04 -12.16
C LYS A 275 7.65 -28.65 -12.94
N GLN A 276 7.58 -27.66 -13.83
CA GLN A 276 8.74 -27.15 -14.57
C GLN A 276 9.84 -26.63 -13.63
N HIS A 277 9.45 -26.09 -12.47
CA HIS A 277 10.36 -25.60 -11.45
C HIS A 277 10.71 -26.62 -10.35
N GLY A 278 10.30 -27.89 -10.50
CA GLY A 278 10.56 -28.93 -9.50
C GLY A 278 9.80 -28.73 -8.18
N ILE A 279 8.69 -27.99 -8.20
CA ILE A 279 7.85 -27.74 -7.03
C ILE A 279 6.72 -28.76 -6.98
N GLU A 280 6.53 -29.41 -5.83
CA GLU A 280 5.42 -30.32 -5.60
C GLU A 280 4.07 -29.57 -5.69
N VAL A 281 3.12 -30.11 -6.44
CA VAL A 281 1.81 -29.51 -6.63
C VAL A 281 0.87 -29.91 -5.49
N LEU A 282 0.66 -28.99 -4.56
CA LEU A 282 -0.33 -29.15 -3.49
C LEU A 282 -1.75 -28.87 -3.98
N ALA A 283 -1.91 -27.81 -4.78
CA ALA A 283 -3.20 -27.44 -5.36
C ALA A 283 -3.01 -26.78 -6.73
N ASP A 284 -3.59 -27.40 -7.75
CA ASP A 284 -3.63 -26.81 -9.09
C ASP A 284 -4.61 -25.63 -9.13
N ARG A 285 -4.05 -24.43 -9.31
CA ARG A 285 -4.76 -23.15 -9.32
C ARG A 285 -4.24 -22.30 -10.47
N PRO A 286 -4.78 -22.49 -11.69
CA PRO A 286 -4.26 -21.84 -12.89
C PRO A 286 -4.34 -20.31 -12.85
N GLY A 287 -5.23 -19.72 -12.05
CA GLY A 287 -5.32 -18.27 -11.90
C GLY A 287 -4.25 -17.62 -11.03
N VAL A 288 -3.41 -18.38 -10.31
CA VAL A 288 -2.39 -17.80 -9.43
C VAL A 288 -1.25 -17.21 -10.25
N GLY A 289 -1.11 -15.89 -10.20
CA GLY A 289 -0.12 -15.14 -10.99
C GLY A 289 -0.67 -14.56 -12.29
N GLU A 290 -1.91 -14.91 -12.64
CA GLU A 290 -2.63 -14.40 -13.81
C GLU A 290 -3.50 -13.18 -13.46
N ASN A 291 -4.14 -12.59 -14.47
CA ASN A 291 -5.05 -11.44 -14.33
C ASN A 291 -4.39 -10.24 -13.61
N LEU A 292 -3.08 -10.04 -13.83
CA LEU A 292 -2.39 -8.85 -13.33
C LEU A 292 -2.94 -7.62 -14.05
N GLN A 293 -3.44 -6.67 -13.28
CA GLN A 293 -3.92 -5.37 -13.76
C GLN A 293 -3.08 -4.28 -13.10
N ASP A 294 -2.71 -3.27 -13.88
CA ASP A 294 -2.04 -2.07 -13.41
C ASP A 294 -2.52 -0.86 -14.23
N HIS A 295 -2.35 0.35 -13.71
CA HIS A 295 -2.71 1.57 -14.41
C HIS A 295 -1.48 2.11 -15.15
N LEU A 296 -1.51 2.08 -16.49
CA LEU A 296 -0.45 2.65 -17.30
C LEU A 296 -0.47 4.18 -17.21
N GLU A 297 0.64 4.76 -16.78
CA GLU A 297 0.79 6.21 -16.63
C GLU A 297 1.57 6.82 -17.81
N LEU A 298 1.09 7.97 -18.31
CA LEU A 298 1.81 8.83 -19.26
C LEU A 298 1.99 10.22 -18.64
N TYR A 299 3.22 10.73 -18.69
CA TYR A 299 3.52 12.07 -18.23
C TYR A 299 3.40 13.08 -19.37
N LEU A 300 2.52 14.06 -19.21
CA LEU A 300 2.43 15.23 -20.08
C LEU A 300 2.92 16.46 -19.31
N GLN A 301 3.93 17.14 -19.85
CA GLN A 301 4.50 18.34 -19.27
C GLN A 301 4.27 19.52 -20.21
N MET A 302 3.76 20.62 -19.67
CA MET A 302 3.51 21.86 -20.38
C MET A 302 4.25 23.00 -19.69
N GLU A 303 4.78 23.93 -20.48
CA GLU A 303 5.44 25.12 -19.94
C GLU A 303 4.41 26.05 -19.27
N CYS A 304 4.76 26.58 -18.11
CA CYS A 304 3.95 27.57 -17.42
C CYS A 304 4.45 28.97 -17.79
N THR A 305 3.55 29.84 -18.23
CA THR A 305 3.85 31.23 -18.59
C THR A 305 4.24 32.11 -17.39
N GLN A 306 4.14 31.59 -16.17
CA GLN A 306 4.45 32.30 -14.93
C GLN A 306 5.42 31.49 -14.05
N PRO A 307 6.28 32.15 -13.24
CA PRO A 307 7.26 31.48 -12.37
C PRO A 307 6.65 30.94 -11.06
N ILE A 308 5.51 30.25 -11.19
CA ILE A 308 4.68 29.76 -10.07
C ILE A 308 4.72 28.23 -9.92
N THR A 309 5.48 27.54 -10.76
CA THR A 309 5.62 26.07 -10.70
C THR A 309 6.48 25.62 -9.53
N LEU A 310 6.41 24.33 -9.21
CA LEU A 310 7.27 23.72 -8.19
C LEU A 310 8.73 23.57 -8.63
N TYR A 311 9.05 23.80 -9.91
CA TYR A 311 10.39 23.67 -10.47
C TYR A 311 11.43 24.51 -9.70
N LYS A 312 11.06 25.72 -9.28
CA LYS A 312 11.94 26.62 -8.50
C LYS A 312 12.39 26.03 -7.16
N HIS A 313 11.72 25.00 -6.64
CA HIS A 313 12.04 24.36 -5.37
C HIS A 313 12.96 23.13 -5.52
N LEU A 314 13.34 22.75 -6.75
CA LEU A 314 14.14 21.54 -6.99
C LEU A 314 15.65 21.73 -6.78
N ASN A 315 16.13 22.98 -6.65
CA ASN A 315 17.53 23.27 -6.36
C ASN A 315 17.92 22.85 -4.93
N LEU A 316 19.22 22.61 -4.71
CA LEU A 316 19.74 22.08 -3.44
C LEU A 316 19.45 22.98 -2.23
N PHE A 317 19.52 24.31 -2.41
CA PHE A 317 19.25 25.26 -1.32
C PHE A 317 17.78 25.19 -0.87
N SER A 318 16.84 25.20 -1.83
CA SER A 318 15.41 25.06 -1.55
C SER A 318 15.09 23.71 -0.89
N LYS A 319 15.69 22.62 -1.37
CA LYS A 319 15.57 21.29 -0.74
C LYS A 319 16.08 21.30 0.70
N ALA A 320 17.22 21.93 0.97
CA ALA A 320 17.77 22.06 2.31
C ALA A 320 16.84 22.86 3.23
N MET A 321 16.29 23.99 2.76
CA MET A 321 15.35 24.81 3.52
C MET A 321 14.04 24.08 3.81
N ILE A 322 13.47 23.37 2.83
CA ILE A 322 12.26 22.54 3.02
C ILE A 322 12.54 21.43 4.03
N GLY A 323 13.69 20.76 3.91
CA GLY A 323 14.12 19.73 4.85
C GLY A 323 14.28 20.25 6.28
N ALA A 324 14.91 21.42 6.44
CA ALA A 324 15.06 22.07 7.74
C ALA A 324 13.70 22.47 8.34
N GLN A 325 12.84 23.12 7.55
CA GLN A 325 11.50 23.51 8.00
C GLN A 325 10.68 22.29 8.46
N TRP A 326 10.73 21.19 7.70
CA TRP A 326 10.04 19.97 8.10
C TRP A 326 10.66 19.32 9.33
N LEU A 327 12.00 19.30 9.44
CA LEU A 327 12.71 18.69 10.57
C LEU A 327 12.33 19.36 11.90
N PHE A 328 12.31 20.70 11.92
CA PHE A 328 12.06 21.48 13.13
C PHE A 328 10.57 21.72 13.41
N PHE A 329 9.75 21.92 12.37
CA PHE A 329 8.36 22.37 12.54
C PHE A 329 7.31 21.41 11.97
N ARG A 330 7.72 20.34 11.27
CA ARG A 330 6.80 19.44 10.56
C ARG A 330 5.83 20.20 9.64
N SER A 331 6.33 21.23 8.97
CA SER A 331 5.58 22.06 8.04
C SER A 331 6.41 22.34 6.79
N GLY A 332 5.81 22.99 5.80
CA GLY A 332 6.48 23.38 4.56
C GLY A 332 5.84 22.73 3.34
N LEU A 333 6.56 22.73 2.22
CA LEU A 333 6.04 22.16 0.98
C LEU A 333 5.70 20.69 1.18
N GLY A 334 4.47 20.30 0.83
CA GLY A 334 3.95 18.93 0.94
C GLY A 334 3.59 18.47 2.36
N ALA A 335 3.85 19.25 3.41
CA ALA A 335 3.58 18.88 4.81
C ALA A 335 2.28 19.50 5.33
#